data_AF-A0A165I7S3-F1
#
_entry.id   AF-A0A165I7S3-F1
#
_cell.length_a   1.000
_cell.length_b   1.000
_cell.length_c   1.000
_cell.angle_alpha   90.00
_cell.angle_beta   90.00
_cell.angle_gamma   90.00
#
_symmetry.space_group_name_H-M   'P 1'
#
loop_
_entity.id
_entity.type
_entity.pdbx_description
1 polymer ?
#
loop_
_entity_poly.entity_id
_entity_poly.type
_entity_poly.pdbx_seq_one_letter_code
_entity_poly.pdbx_strand_id
1 'polypeptide(L)'
;VSRYGRWKVEQAKKEAAALERKKRREAKLSSGTPLAPEDLDEPEESLLWALTKIFLFLLLFTAIAGRFITGSVLWGYEGKWARWRTYWPAGERVFSEAELARYDGSDPALPIYLGLDGLVFDVSASRRIYGPGGSYSHFAGVDAARAFSTGCFALHRTHDLRGLGPQELASIEHWKEFFTNSDKYFKVGRVVHPPIEEGTPVPPGCDAQGNALPQDVAKEKEKERSRGKEL
;
A
#
# COMPACT_ATOMS: atom_id res chain seq x y z
N VAL A 1 16.23 52.69 8.51
CA VAL A 1 14.76 52.49 8.66
C VAL A 1 14.43 51.01 8.62
N SER A 2 13.71 50.49 9.63
CA SER A 2 13.30 49.08 9.71
C SER A 2 12.37 48.69 8.55
N ARG A 3 12.41 47.41 8.14
CA ARG A 3 11.50 46.83 7.13
C ARG A 3 10.02 47.07 7.50
N TYR A 4 9.71 47.01 8.80
CA TYR A 4 8.39 47.33 9.34
C TYR A 4 8.01 48.81 9.18
N GLY A 5 8.97 49.72 9.39
CA GLY A 5 8.73 51.16 9.22
C GLY A 5 8.39 51.53 7.77
N ARG A 6 9.09 50.93 6.79
CA ARG A 6 8.76 51.11 5.37
C ARG A 6 7.37 50.57 5.02
N TRP A 7 7.02 49.39 5.52
CA TRP A 7 5.69 48.79 5.31
C TRP A 7 4.57 49.69 5.84
N LYS A 8 4.72 50.28 7.04
CA LYS A 8 3.72 51.22 7.59
C LYS A 8 3.52 52.45 6.72
N VAL A 9 4.60 53.07 6.25
CA VAL A 9 4.53 54.24 5.38
C VAL A 9 3.84 53.90 4.06
N GLU A 10 4.11 52.71 3.51
CA GLU A 10 3.48 52.25 2.27
C GLU A 10 1.98 51.97 2.44
N GLN A 11 1.56 51.37 3.57
CA GLN A 11 0.15 51.18 3.88
C GLN A 11 -0.59 52.52 4.06
N ALA A 12 0.00 53.45 4.81
CA ALA A 12 -0.57 54.78 4.98
C ALA A 12 -0.76 55.52 3.64
N LYS A 13 0.18 55.35 2.69
CA LYS A 13 0.04 55.89 1.33
C LYS A 13 -1.09 55.21 0.55
N LYS A 14 -1.23 53.89 0.65
CA LYS A 14 -2.32 53.12 -0.01
C LYS A 14 -3.70 53.51 0.54
N GLU A 15 -3.82 53.64 1.86
CA GLU A 15 -5.04 54.09 2.54
C GLU A 15 -5.41 55.53 2.16
N ALA A 16 -4.44 56.44 2.15
CA ALA A 16 -4.65 57.82 1.71
C ALA A 16 -5.12 57.88 0.24
N ALA A 17 -4.47 57.11 -0.66
CA ALA A 17 -4.86 57.03 -2.06
C ALA A 17 -6.24 56.37 -2.25
N ALA A 18 -6.63 55.41 -1.41
CA ALA A 18 -7.98 54.82 -1.43
C ALA A 18 -9.05 55.82 -0.96
N LEU A 19 -8.74 56.61 0.09
CA LEU A 19 -9.64 57.64 0.59
C LEU A 19 -9.85 58.77 -0.42
N GLU A 20 -8.79 59.20 -1.10
CA GLU A 20 -8.88 60.18 -2.19
C GLU A 20 -9.72 59.68 -3.37
N ARG A 21 -9.52 58.41 -3.79
CA ARG A 21 -10.36 57.77 -4.81
C ARG A 21 -11.83 57.73 -4.42
N LYS A 22 -12.15 57.37 -3.17
CA LYS A 22 -13.52 57.35 -2.64
C LYS A 22 -14.16 58.75 -2.69
N LYS A 23 -13.45 59.78 -2.23
CA LYS A 23 -13.93 61.18 -2.30
C LYS A 23 -14.17 61.65 -3.73
N ARG A 24 -13.27 61.31 -4.65
CA ARG A 24 -13.40 61.66 -6.08
C ARG A 24 -14.61 61.00 -6.72
N ARG A 25 -14.88 59.73 -6.41
CA ARG A 25 -16.06 59.00 -6.85
C ARG A 25 -17.34 59.64 -6.35
N GLU A 26 -17.42 59.97 -5.06
CA GLU A 26 -18.60 60.64 -4.46
C GLU A 26 -18.88 62.00 -5.13
N ALA A 27 -17.83 62.77 -5.44
CA ALA A 27 -17.96 64.03 -6.16
C ALA A 27 -18.40 63.85 -7.64
N LYS A 28 -17.96 62.77 -8.31
CA LYS A 28 -18.41 62.45 -9.67
C LYS A 28 -19.85 61.93 -9.70
N LEU A 29 -20.25 61.14 -8.70
CA LEU A 29 -21.61 60.66 -8.53
C LEU A 29 -22.59 61.81 -8.29
N SER A 30 -22.22 62.79 -7.46
CA SER A 30 -23.06 63.96 -7.17
C SER A 30 -23.16 64.96 -8.32
N SER A 31 -22.13 65.03 -9.17
CA SER A 31 -22.11 65.90 -10.36
C SER A 31 -22.69 65.24 -11.63
N GLY A 32 -23.05 63.96 -11.59
CA GLY A 32 -23.57 63.24 -12.76
C GLY A 32 -22.53 62.94 -13.85
N THR A 33 -21.24 62.99 -13.52
CA THR A 33 -20.13 62.74 -14.44
C THR A 33 -19.83 61.24 -14.53
N PRO A 34 -19.54 60.66 -15.71
CA PRO A 34 -19.17 59.24 -15.82
C PRO A 34 -17.89 58.90 -15.04
N LEU A 35 -17.89 57.73 -14.37
CA LEU A 35 -16.74 57.21 -13.63
C LEU A 35 -15.70 56.58 -14.58
N ALA A 36 -14.42 56.84 -14.34
CA ALA A 36 -13.34 56.18 -15.07
C ALA A 36 -13.03 54.81 -14.43
N PRO A 37 -12.42 53.85 -15.16
CA PRO A 37 -12.05 52.53 -14.62
C PRO A 37 -11.15 52.61 -13.37
N GLU A 38 -10.37 53.68 -13.23
CA GLU A 38 -9.49 53.95 -12.08
C GLU A 38 -10.25 54.34 -10.79
N ASP A 39 -11.50 54.79 -10.92
CA ASP A 39 -12.36 55.20 -9.80
C ASP A 39 -13.24 54.03 -9.29
N LEU A 40 -13.16 52.84 -9.93
CA LEU A 40 -13.85 51.63 -9.51
C LEU A 40 -13.07 50.93 -8.40
N ASP A 41 -13.79 50.35 -7.43
CA ASP A 41 -13.16 49.55 -6.39
C ASP A 41 -12.51 48.31 -7.05
N GLU A 42 -11.32 47.94 -6.56
CA GLU A 42 -10.72 46.65 -6.91
C GLU A 42 -11.76 45.55 -6.64
N PRO A 43 -11.88 44.54 -7.52
CA PRO A 43 -12.87 43.48 -7.33
C PRO A 43 -12.62 42.83 -5.96
N GLU A 44 -13.56 43.02 -5.03
CA GLU A 44 -13.51 42.35 -3.73
C GLU A 44 -13.42 40.84 -3.99
N GLU A 45 -12.43 40.18 -3.40
CA GLU A 45 -12.37 38.72 -3.50
C GLU A 45 -13.70 38.17 -3.00
N SER A 46 -14.36 37.38 -3.85
CA SER A 46 -15.65 36.82 -3.47
C SER A 46 -15.47 36.03 -2.17
N LEU A 47 -16.41 36.16 -1.24
CA LEU A 47 -16.39 35.45 0.03
C LEU A 47 -16.16 33.94 -0.17
N LEU A 48 -16.73 33.38 -1.23
CA LEU A 48 -16.53 31.99 -1.62
C LEU A 48 -15.06 31.68 -1.96
N TRP A 49 -14.37 32.56 -2.68
CA TRP A 49 -12.97 32.37 -3.04
C TRP A 49 -12.06 32.49 -1.82
N ALA A 50 -12.34 33.46 -0.93
CA ALA A 50 -11.64 33.59 0.35
C ALA A 50 -11.85 32.35 1.24
N LEU A 51 -13.09 31.86 1.37
CA LEU A 51 -13.41 30.64 2.12
C LEU A 51 -12.75 29.40 1.51
N THR A 52 -12.67 29.31 0.18
CA THR A 52 -11.98 28.21 -0.51
C THR A 52 -10.51 28.17 -0.15
N LYS A 53 -9.80 29.31 -0.16
CA LYS A 53 -8.40 29.39 0.26
C LYS A 53 -8.23 28.99 1.73
N ILE A 54 -9.08 29.50 2.62
CA ILE A 54 -9.05 29.15 4.05
C ILE A 54 -9.23 27.64 4.21
N PHE A 55 -10.19 27.04 3.51
CA PHE A 55 -10.42 25.59 3.53
C PHE A 55 -9.19 24.81 3.03
N LEU A 56 -8.56 25.22 1.94
CA LEU A 56 -7.32 24.60 1.44
C LEU A 56 -6.16 24.74 2.43
N PHE A 57 -6.01 25.90 3.09
CA PHE A 57 -5.01 26.10 4.14
C PHE A 57 -5.28 25.21 5.35
N LEU A 58 -6.55 25.06 5.77
CA LEU A 58 -6.93 24.18 6.86
C LEU A 58 -6.69 22.72 6.49
N LEU A 59 -7.04 22.28 5.27
CA LEU A 59 -6.72 20.92 4.79
C LEU A 59 -5.22 20.66 4.75
N LEU A 60 -4.42 21.64 4.31
CA LEU A 60 -2.96 21.52 4.32
C LEU A 60 -2.42 21.46 5.75
N PHE A 61 -2.93 22.31 6.65
CA PHE A 61 -2.51 22.33 8.04
C PHE A 61 -2.86 21.02 8.76
N THR A 62 -4.07 20.48 8.57
CA THR A 62 -4.47 19.20 9.16
C THR A 62 -3.67 18.05 8.57
N ALA A 63 -3.32 18.06 7.29
CA ALA A 63 -2.44 17.06 6.67
C ALA A 63 -1.02 17.10 7.27
N ILE A 64 -0.43 18.29 7.43
CA ILE A 64 0.89 18.48 8.03
C ILE A 64 0.87 18.07 9.51
N ALA A 65 -0.15 18.49 10.26
CA ALA A 65 -0.33 18.09 11.65
C ALA A 65 -0.48 16.57 11.78
N GLY A 66 -1.27 15.93 10.92
CA GLY A 66 -1.41 14.47 10.87
C GLY A 66 -0.07 13.78 10.61
N ARG A 67 0.71 14.29 9.64
CA ARG A 67 2.06 13.79 9.32
C ARG A 67 3.01 13.87 10.51
N PHE A 68 2.93 14.94 11.31
CA PHE A 68 3.79 15.13 12.48
C PHE A 68 3.33 14.33 13.70
N ILE A 69 2.03 14.24 13.95
CA ILE A 69 1.48 13.57 15.15
C ILE A 69 1.37 12.06 14.96
N THR A 70 0.74 11.60 13.86
CA THR A 70 0.42 10.19 13.62
C THR A 70 1.32 9.52 12.59
N GLY A 71 2.26 10.28 11.99
CA GLY A 71 3.07 9.82 10.87
C GLY A 71 2.32 9.73 9.53
N SER A 72 0.99 9.92 9.53
CA SER A 72 0.12 9.72 8.37
C SER A 72 -0.68 10.99 8.02
N VAL A 73 -0.83 11.27 6.73
CA VAL A 73 -1.56 12.47 6.24
C VAL A 73 -3.07 12.36 6.47
N LEU A 74 -3.59 11.13 6.45
CA LEU A 74 -5.01 10.82 6.62
C LEU A 74 -5.39 10.53 8.08
N TRP A 75 -4.57 10.93 9.07
CA TRP A 75 -4.87 10.72 10.50
C TRP A 75 -5.15 9.26 10.88
N GLY A 76 -4.44 8.32 10.25
CA GLY A 76 -4.61 6.89 10.47
C GLY A 76 -5.89 6.31 9.83
N TYR A 77 -6.56 7.06 8.95
CA TYR A 77 -7.73 6.56 8.24
C TYR A 77 -7.32 5.49 7.20
N GLU A 78 -7.58 4.23 7.53
CA GLU A 78 -7.41 3.07 6.65
C GLU A 78 -8.75 2.55 6.08
N GLY A 79 -9.75 3.45 5.96
CA GLY A 79 -11.07 3.08 5.44
C GLY A 79 -11.09 2.81 3.94
N LYS A 80 -12.27 2.44 3.42
CA LYS A 80 -12.48 2.09 2.01
C LYS A 80 -11.89 3.12 1.03
N TRP A 81 -12.08 4.41 1.28
CA TRP A 81 -11.58 5.49 0.42
C TRP A 81 -10.06 5.66 0.40
N ALA A 82 -9.35 5.20 1.44
CA ALA A 82 -7.88 5.19 1.45
C ALA A 82 -7.32 4.04 0.59
N ARG A 83 -8.07 2.96 0.41
CA ARG A 83 -7.72 1.79 -0.41
C ARG A 83 -8.07 2.02 -1.89
N TRP A 84 -7.53 3.08 -2.50
CA TRP A 84 -7.80 3.41 -3.91
C TRP A 84 -7.45 2.27 -4.88
N ARG A 85 -6.43 1.46 -4.57
CA ARG A 85 -6.07 0.23 -5.33
C ARG A 85 -7.18 -0.82 -5.36
N THR A 86 -8.10 -0.84 -4.40
CA THR A 86 -9.26 -1.74 -4.41
C THR A 86 -10.27 -1.34 -5.50
N TYR A 87 -10.39 -0.04 -5.80
CA TYR A 87 -11.31 0.47 -6.82
C TYR A 87 -10.70 0.52 -8.22
N TRP A 88 -9.37 0.51 -8.30
CA TRP A 88 -8.62 0.47 -9.56
C TRP A 88 -7.71 -0.76 -9.58
N PRO A 89 -8.28 -1.96 -9.85
CA PRO A 89 -7.49 -3.19 -9.88
C PRO A 89 -6.45 -3.08 -11.00
N ALA A 90 -5.18 -3.21 -10.63
CA ALA A 90 -4.13 -3.41 -11.63
C ALA A 90 -4.40 -4.71 -12.38
N GLY A 91 -4.15 -4.74 -13.69
CA GLY A 91 -4.31 -5.96 -14.48
C GLY A 91 -3.54 -7.12 -13.87
N GLU A 92 -4.18 -8.28 -13.77
CA GLU A 92 -3.57 -9.50 -13.20
C GLU A 92 -2.36 -9.89 -14.06
N ARG A 93 -1.16 -9.84 -13.46
CA ARG A 93 0.07 -10.25 -14.15
C ARG A 93 0.25 -11.76 -14.06
N VAL A 94 0.72 -12.36 -15.14
CA VAL A 94 1.12 -13.77 -15.16
C VAL A 94 2.64 -13.84 -15.02
N PHE A 95 3.11 -14.57 -14.03
CA PHE A 95 4.53 -14.76 -13.72
C PHE A 95 4.96 -16.18 -14.06
N SER A 96 6.19 -16.34 -14.52
CA SER A 96 6.90 -17.62 -14.45
C SER A 96 7.62 -17.76 -13.11
N GLU A 97 7.99 -18.98 -12.71
CA GLU A 97 8.78 -19.20 -11.49
C GLU A 97 10.09 -18.40 -11.49
N ALA A 98 10.78 -18.36 -12.63
CA ALA A 98 12.03 -17.61 -12.79
C ALA A 98 11.83 -16.08 -12.73
N GLU A 99 10.68 -15.58 -13.16
CA GLU A 99 10.33 -14.17 -13.02
C GLU A 99 9.98 -13.84 -11.56
N LEU A 100 9.19 -14.70 -10.90
CA LEU A 100 8.82 -14.53 -9.50
C LEU A 100 10.06 -14.51 -8.59
N ALA A 101 11.05 -15.35 -8.87
CA ALA A 101 12.31 -15.43 -8.12
C ALA A 101 13.12 -14.12 -8.10
N ARG A 102 12.88 -13.19 -9.04
CA ARG A 102 13.54 -11.87 -9.05
C ARG A 102 13.00 -10.93 -7.96
N TYR A 103 11.84 -11.26 -7.38
CA TYR A 103 11.15 -10.45 -6.38
C TYR A 103 11.33 -11.04 -4.96
N ASP A 104 12.54 -11.52 -4.67
CA ASP A 104 12.93 -12.09 -3.37
C ASP A 104 13.28 -11.03 -2.30
N GLY A 105 13.34 -9.76 -2.69
CA GLY A 105 13.70 -8.64 -1.82
C GLY A 105 15.19 -8.44 -1.62
N SER A 106 16.07 -9.12 -2.37
CA SER A 106 17.50 -8.84 -2.43
C SER A 106 17.78 -7.42 -2.95
N ASP A 107 17.05 -7.00 -3.98
CA ASP A 107 17.12 -5.63 -4.52
C ASP A 107 16.16 -4.69 -3.75
N PRO A 108 16.67 -3.62 -3.09
CA PRO A 108 15.84 -2.63 -2.41
C PRO A 108 14.91 -1.84 -3.34
N ALA A 109 15.23 -1.75 -4.64
CA ALA A 109 14.41 -1.05 -5.62
C ALA A 109 13.20 -1.90 -6.08
N LEU A 110 13.27 -3.22 -5.93
CA LEU A 110 12.19 -4.13 -6.33
C LEU A 110 11.22 -4.42 -5.17
N PRO A 111 9.92 -4.61 -5.49
CA PRO A 111 8.95 -5.12 -4.53
C PRO A 111 9.25 -6.58 -4.18
N ILE A 112 8.66 -7.05 -3.09
CA ILE A 112 8.76 -8.43 -2.63
C ILE A 112 7.46 -9.14 -2.91
N TYR A 113 7.53 -10.22 -3.67
CA TYR A 113 6.37 -11.03 -4.03
C TYR A 113 6.39 -12.38 -3.33
N LEU A 114 5.20 -12.89 -3.05
CA LEU A 114 4.96 -14.17 -2.40
C LEU A 114 3.97 -14.97 -3.26
N GLY A 115 4.35 -16.19 -3.63
CA GLY A 115 3.43 -17.14 -4.26
C GLY A 115 2.71 -18.00 -3.22
N LEU A 116 1.41 -18.21 -3.41
CA LEU A 116 0.58 -19.10 -2.62
C LEU A 116 -0.50 -19.72 -3.50
N ASP A 117 -0.34 -21.01 -3.80
CA ASP A 117 -1.31 -21.82 -4.56
C ASP A 117 -1.61 -21.19 -5.93
N GLY A 118 -0.54 -20.81 -6.64
CA GLY A 118 -0.60 -20.15 -7.93
C GLY A 118 -1.00 -18.67 -7.90
N LEU A 119 -1.36 -18.10 -6.75
CA LEU A 119 -1.63 -16.66 -6.62
C LEU A 119 -0.38 -15.91 -6.16
N VAL A 120 -0.16 -14.70 -6.68
CA VAL A 120 0.99 -13.86 -6.33
C VAL A 120 0.54 -12.62 -5.57
N PHE A 121 1.10 -12.41 -4.39
CA PHE A 121 0.81 -11.30 -3.49
C PHE A 121 2.02 -10.38 -3.30
N ASP A 122 1.77 -9.06 -3.26
CA ASP A 122 2.75 -8.05 -2.88
C ASP A 122 2.84 -7.95 -1.36
N VAL A 123 4.00 -8.36 -0.83
CA VAL A 123 4.32 -8.34 0.61
C VAL A 123 5.36 -7.27 0.96
N SER A 124 5.61 -6.32 0.05
CA SER A 124 6.59 -5.23 0.24
C SER A 124 6.31 -4.36 1.47
N ALA A 125 5.05 -4.23 1.86
CA ALA A 125 4.64 -3.52 3.08
C ALA A 125 5.22 -4.15 4.37
N SER A 126 5.68 -5.40 4.30
CA SER A 126 6.30 -6.15 5.40
C SER A 126 7.74 -6.54 5.08
N ARG A 127 8.52 -5.64 4.45
CA ARG A 127 9.92 -5.91 4.09
C ARG A 127 10.81 -6.37 5.25
N ARG A 128 10.55 -5.95 6.49
CA ARG A 128 11.28 -6.44 7.68
C ARG A 128 11.11 -7.95 7.91
N ILE A 129 9.99 -8.51 7.46
CA ILE A 129 9.57 -9.88 7.75
C ILE A 129 9.92 -10.82 6.59
N TYR A 130 9.64 -10.38 5.36
CA TYR A 130 9.87 -11.17 4.14
C TYR A 130 11.14 -10.79 3.38
N GLY A 131 11.75 -9.64 3.67
CA GLY A 131 13.01 -9.26 3.05
C GLY A 131 14.21 -10.02 3.62
N PRO A 132 15.40 -9.82 3.05
CA PRO A 132 16.63 -10.49 3.47
C PRO A 132 16.88 -10.37 4.98
N GLY A 133 17.12 -11.51 5.64
CA GLY A 133 17.32 -11.59 7.11
C GLY A 133 16.03 -11.59 7.94
N GLY A 134 14.86 -11.48 7.31
CA GLY A 134 13.56 -11.65 7.97
C GLY A 134 13.23 -13.11 8.25
N SER A 135 12.38 -13.36 9.26
CA SER A 135 11.99 -14.71 9.68
C SER A 135 11.21 -15.49 8.61
N TYR A 136 10.60 -14.79 7.66
CA TYR A 136 9.84 -15.38 6.55
C TYR A 136 10.46 -15.07 5.19
N SER A 137 11.77 -14.76 5.17
CA SER A 137 12.52 -14.49 3.94
C SER A 137 12.54 -15.66 2.95
N HIS A 138 12.40 -16.90 3.45
CA HIS A 138 12.28 -18.10 2.61
C HIS A 138 11.06 -18.07 1.67
N PHE A 139 10.04 -17.29 1.98
CA PHE A 139 8.83 -17.22 1.16
C PHE A 139 8.92 -16.18 0.04
N ALA A 140 9.91 -15.29 0.08
CA ALA A 140 10.08 -14.27 -0.92
C ALA A 140 10.47 -14.88 -2.28
N GLY A 141 9.81 -14.43 -3.34
CA GLY A 141 10.09 -14.80 -4.72
C GLY A 141 9.74 -16.24 -5.11
N VAL A 142 9.01 -16.98 -4.28
CA VAL A 142 8.69 -18.40 -4.54
C VAL A 142 7.23 -18.69 -4.19
N ASP A 143 6.61 -19.67 -4.87
CA ASP A 143 5.36 -20.27 -4.39
C ASP A 143 5.67 -21.26 -3.28
N ALA A 144 5.27 -20.91 -2.06
CA ALA A 144 5.56 -21.66 -0.84
C ALA A 144 4.29 -22.24 -0.21
N ALA A 145 3.26 -22.54 -1.01
CA ALA A 145 1.97 -23.04 -0.52
C ALA A 145 2.10 -24.21 0.45
N ARG A 146 2.96 -25.19 0.12
CA ARG A 146 3.18 -26.37 0.98
C ARG A 146 3.75 -26.00 2.35
N ALA A 147 4.62 -25.00 2.42
CA ALA A 147 5.25 -24.60 3.68
C ALA A 147 4.26 -23.98 4.68
N PHE A 148 3.22 -23.29 4.21
CA PHE A 148 2.21 -22.68 5.09
C PHE A 148 1.39 -23.71 5.86
N SER A 149 1.15 -24.88 5.28
CA SER A 149 0.42 -25.95 5.96
C SER A 149 1.31 -26.81 6.85
N THR A 150 2.54 -27.08 6.38
CA THR A 150 3.42 -28.08 7.00
C THR A 150 4.33 -27.50 8.07
N GLY A 151 4.52 -26.17 8.11
CA GLY A 151 5.47 -25.51 9.01
C GLY A 151 6.93 -25.62 8.57
N CYS A 152 7.24 -26.32 7.47
CA CYS A 152 8.58 -26.56 6.99
C CYS A 152 9.05 -25.42 6.07
N PHE A 153 9.27 -24.23 6.64
CA PHE A 153 9.42 -22.99 5.87
C PHE A 153 10.60 -22.95 4.89
N ALA A 154 11.74 -23.54 5.24
CA ALA A 154 12.91 -23.57 4.37
C ALA A 154 12.87 -24.70 3.33
N LEU A 155 12.26 -25.85 3.66
CA LEU A 155 12.28 -27.07 2.83
C LEU A 155 11.11 -27.15 1.85
N HIS A 156 9.93 -26.66 2.23
CA HIS A 156 8.71 -26.74 1.43
C HIS A 156 8.43 -25.47 0.63
N ARG A 157 9.49 -24.89 0.05
CA ARG A 157 9.41 -23.75 -0.88
C ARG A 157 8.95 -24.22 -2.27
N THR A 158 7.76 -24.81 -2.33
CA THR A 158 7.20 -25.44 -3.53
C THR A 158 5.67 -25.31 -3.59
N HIS A 159 5.14 -25.32 -4.81
CA HIS A 159 3.72 -25.38 -5.13
C HIS A 159 3.16 -26.81 -5.04
N ASP A 160 3.99 -27.83 -4.79
CA ASP A 160 3.56 -29.24 -4.74
C ASP A 160 2.68 -29.54 -3.51
N LEU A 161 1.38 -29.69 -3.74
CA LEU A 161 0.39 -30.03 -2.71
C LEU A 161 0.13 -31.54 -2.58
N ARG A 162 0.84 -32.39 -3.33
CA ARG A 162 0.67 -33.85 -3.26
C ARG A 162 1.07 -34.36 -1.87
N GLY A 163 0.38 -35.40 -1.43
CA GLY A 163 0.58 -36.01 -0.10
C GLY A 163 0.01 -35.21 1.07
N LEU A 164 -0.56 -34.02 0.82
CA LEU A 164 -1.21 -33.24 1.87
C LEU A 164 -2.58 -33.82 2.24
N GLY A 165 -2.90 -33.76 3.53
CA GLY A 165 -4.19 -34.16 4.09
C GLY A 165 -5.26 -33.08 3.93
N PRO A 166 -6.54 -33.41 4.16
CA PRO A 166 -7.64 -32.44 4.08
C PRO A 166 -7.44 -31.22 5.01
N GLN A 167 -6.91 -31.43 6.22
CA GLN A 167 -6.64 -30.35 7.17
C GLN A 167 -5.54 -29.40 6.69
N GLU A 168 -4.53 -29.94 6.00
CA GLU A 168 -3.43 -29.15 5.44
C GLU A 168 -3.89 -28.32 4.25
N LEU A 169 -4.70 -28.92 3.37
CA LEU A 169 -5.33 -28.19 2.26
C LEU A 169 -6.26 -27.08 2.76
N ALA A 170 -7.03 -27.33 3.82
CA ALA A 170 -7.85 -26.31 4.47
C ALA A 170 -7.01 -25.17 5.07
N SER A 171 -5.83 -25.48 5.65
CA SER A 171 -4.88 -24.48 6.14
C SER A 171 -4.36 -23.59 5.01
N ILE A 172 -4.05 -24.16 3.84
CA ILE A 172 -3.62 -23.39 2.66
C ILE A 172 -4.71 -22.42 2.21
N GLU A 173 -5.95 -22.89 2.12
CA GLU A 173 -7.07 -22.02 1.72
C GLU A 173 -7.29 -20.89 2.75
N HIS A 174 -7.17 -21.19 4.05
CA HIS A 174 -7.22 -20.16 5.09
C HIS A 174 -6.15 -19.06 4.91
N TRP A 175 -4.90 -19.45 4.63
CA TRP A 175 -3.84 -18.48 4.35
C TRP A 175 -4.10 -17.68 3.08
N LYS A 176 -4.65 -18.32 2.05
CA LYS A 176 -5.01 -17.68 0.79
C LYS A 176 -6.12 -16.64 0.98
N GLU A 177 -7.13 -16.96 1.78
CA GLU A 177 -8.15 -16.01 2.21
C GLU A 177 -7.56 -14.85 3.02
N PHE A 178 -6.63 -15.14 3.95
CA PHE A 178 -5.94 -14.12 4.74
C PHE A 178 -5.21 -13.11 3.86
N PHE A 179 -4.43 -13.56 2.88
CA PHE A 179 -3.71 -12.67 1.97
C PHE A 179 -4.64 -11.95 0.99
N THR A 180 -5.70 -12.61 0.53
CA THR A 180 -6.69 -12.01 -0.38
C THR A 180 -7.50 -10.90 0.30
N ASN A 181 -7.85 -11.08 1.57
CA ASN A 181 -8.66 -10.12 2.35
C ASN A 181 -7.81 -9.15 3.18
N SER A 182 -6.48 -9.20 3.05
CA SER A 182 -5.59 -8.32 3.81
C SER A 182 -5.69 -6.88 3.32
N ASP A 183 -5.70 -5.93 4.26
CA ASP A 183 -5.54 -4.51 3.95
C ASP A 183 -4.09 -4.12 3.63
N LYS A 184 -3.15 -4.99 4.02
CA LYS A 184 -1.71 -4.73 3.92
C LYS A 184 -1.08 -5.35 2.67
N TYR A 185 -1.60 -6.49 2.23
CA TYR A 185 -1.07 -7.25 1.12
C TYR A 185 -2.06 -7.23 -0.04
N PHE A 186 -1.53 -7.18 -1.27
CA PHE A 186 -2.37 -7.02 -2.45
C PHE A 186 -2.07 -8.14 -3.44
N LYS A 187 -3.12 -8.71 -4.02
CA LYS A 187 -2.96 -9.65 -5.13
C LYS A 187 -2.47 -8.90 -6.36
N VAL A 188 -1.33 -9.32 -6.91
CA VAL A 188 -0.70 -8.75 -8.11
C VAL A 188 -0.99 -9.59 -9.34
N GLY A 189 -1.13 -10.90 -9.16
CA GLY A 189 -1.07 -11.80 -10.28
C GLY A 189 -1.25 -13.27 -9.94
N ARG A 190 -0.81 -14.10 -10.88
CA ARG A 190 -0.70 -15.54 -10.76
C ARG A 190 0.66 -16.02 -11.25
N VAL A 191 1.15 -17.10 -10.67
CA VAL A 191 2.34 -17.79 -11.15
C VAL A 191 1.90 -19.07 -11.87
N VAL A 192 2.51 -19.31 -13.03
CA VAL A 192 2.27 -20.53 -13.81
C VAL A 192 3.41 -21.49 -13.54
N HIS A 193 3.03 -22.67 -13.05
CA HIS A 193 3.96 -23.76 -12.76
C HIS A 193 3.99 -24.77 -13.91
N PRO A 194 5.17 -25.31 -14.25
CA PRO A 194 5.23 -26.48 -15.12
C PRO A 194 4.55 -27.67 -14.43
N PRO A 195 3.96 -28.61 -15.19
CA PRO A 195 3.42 -29.84 -14.63
C PRO A 195 4.50 -30.59 -13.84
N ILE A 196 4.12 -31.14 -12.69
CA ILE A 196 5.04 -31.96 -11.89
C ILE A 196 5.24 -33.30 -12.59
N GLU A 197 6.50 -33.66 -12.86
CA GLU A 197 6.84 -34.89 -13.58
C GLU A 197 6.39 -36.15 -12.81
N GLU A 198 5.89 -37.14 -13.54
CA GLU A 198 5.50 -38.42 -12.96
C GLU A 198 6.74 -39.14 -12.42
N GLY A 199 6.73 -39.44 -11.12
CA GLY A 199 7.86 -40.09 -10.43
C GLY A 199 8.72 -39.14 -9.57
N THR A 200 8.49 -37.82 -9.61
CA THR A 200 9.13 -36.92 -8.64
C THR A 200 8.64 -37.27 -7.22
N PRO A 201 9.54 -37.60 -6.27
CA PRO A 201 9.15 -37.97 -4.92
C PRO A 201 8.43 -36.80 -4.24
N VAL A 202 7.38 -37.12 -3.49
CA VAL A 202 6.67 -36.13 -2.68
C VAL A 202 7.65 -35.55 -1.64
N PRO A 203 7.68 -34.23 -1.43
CA PRO A 203 8.60 -33.64 -0.47
C PRO A 203 8.40 -34.22 0.95
N PRO A 204 9.48 -34.67 1.63
CA PRO A 204 9.39 -35.29 2.95
C PRO A 204 9.02 -34.25 4.01
N GLY A 205 8.30 -34.66 5.05
CA GLY A 205 8.00 -33.76 6.18
C GLY A 205 9.27 -33.27 6.90
N CYS A 206 9.11 -32.30 7.81
CA CYS A 206 10.19 -31.81 8.66
C CYS A 206 10.00 -32.15 10.15
N ASP A 207 11.10 -32.07 10.90
CA ASP A 207 11.10 -32.11 12.36
C ASP A 207 10.73 -30.74 12.97
N ALA A 208 10.67 -30.66 14.29
CA ALA A 208 10.35 -29.41 15.00
C ALA A 208 11.41 -28.31 14.83
N GLN A 209 12.62 -28.69 14.40
CA GLN A 209 13.74 -27.80 14.14
C GLN A 209 13.76 -27.33 12.68
N GLY A 210 12.84 -27.82 11.83
CA GLY A 210 12.74 -27.48 10.42
C GLY A 210 13.69 -28.26 9.51
N ASN A 211 14.35 -29.31 10.01
CA ASN A 211 15.17 -30.21 9.21
C ASN A 211 14.32 -31.29 8.55
N ALA A 212 14.81 -31.83 7.43
CA ALA A 212 14.09 -32.88 6.70
C ALA A 212 14.03 -34.16 7.55
N LEU A 213 12.86 -34.77 7.63
CA LEU A 213 12.71 -36.07 8.29
C LEU A 213 13.49 -37.13 7.52
N PRO A 214 14.14 -38.07 8.24
CA PRO A 214 14.70 -39.28 7.63
C PRO A 214 13.66 -40.01 6.78
N GLN A 215 14.08 -40.56 5.65
CA GLN A 215 13.15 -41.13 4.64
C GLN A 215 12.34 -42.30 5.17
N ASP A 216 12.90 -43.10 6.06
CA ASP A 216 12.26 -44.20 6.78
C ASP A 216 11.10 -43.70 7.64
N VAL A 217 11.33 -42.64 8.43
CA VAL A 217 10.30 -42.01 9.27
C VAL A 217 9.22 -41.34 8.44
N ALA A 218 9.59 -40.69 7.33
CA ALA A 218 8.63 -40.06 6.43
C ALA A 218 7.69 -41.09 5.79
N LYS A 219 8.23 -42.22 5.33
CA LYS A 219 7.45 -43.32 4.74
C LYS A 219 6.50 -43.97 5.75
N GLU A 220 6.94 -44.12 6.99
CA GLU A 220 6.11 -44.70 8.05
C GLU A 220 4.92 -43.79 8.38
N LYS A 221 5.17 -42.48 8.56
CA LYS A 221 4.09 -41.49 8.75
C LYS A 221 3.12 -41.45 7.58
N GLU A 222 3.61 -41.54 6.35
CA GLU A 222 2.76 -41.56 5.16
C GLU A 222 1.85 -42.80 5.14
N LYS A 223 2.40 -43.97 5.53
CA LYS A 223 1.65 -45.23 5.64
C LYS A 223 0.63 -45.24 6.78
N GLU A 224 0.94 -44.62 7.90
CA GLU A 224 -0.04 -44.39 8.98
C GLU A 224 -1.17 -43.48 8.51
N ARG A 225 -0.83 -42.43 7.76
CA ARG A 225 -1.79 -41.47 7.22
C ARG A 225 -2.70 -42.07 6.16
N SER A 226 -2.20 -42.97 5.32
CA SER A 226 -3.02 -43.71 4.37
C SER A 226 -3.96 -44.68 5.08
N ARG A 227 -3.49 -45.38 6.13
CA ARG A 227 -4.34 -46.25 6.96
C ARG A 227 -5.44 -45.49 7.69
N GLY A 228 -5.16 -44.28 8.16
CA GLY A 228 -6.16 -43.43 8.84
C GLY A 228 -7.21 -42.81 7.91
N LYS A 229 -7.05 -42.89 6.58
CA LYS A 229 -8.05 -42.44 5.59
C LYS A 229 -9.02 -43.54 5.15
N GLU A 230 -8.71 -44.82 5.41
CA GLU A 230 -9.55 -45.99 5.07
C GLU A 230 -10.52 -46.41 6.19
N LEU A 231 -10.48 -45.74 7.35
CA LEU A 231 -11.39 -45.92 8.49
C LEU A 231 -12.36 -44.74 8.61
#